data_AF-A0A2G9NIV1-F1
#
_entry.id   AF-A0A2G9NIV1-F1
#
_cell.length_a   1.000
_cell.length_b   1.000
_cell.length_c   1.000
_cell.angle_alpha   90.00
_cell.angle_beta   90.00
_cell.angle_gamma   90.00
#
_symmetry.space_group_name_H-M   'P 1'
#
loop_
_entity.id
_entity.type
_entity.pdbx_description
1 polymer ?
#
loop_
_entity_poly.entity_id
_entity_poly.type
_entity_poly.pdbx_seq_one_letter_code
_entity_poly.pdbx_strand_id
1 'polypeptide(L)'
;MGSDYDRILKLARANLPKGTYNKLKSINDEEEFIAVAKYALISFLEREFYELERKISHLEAQEIDAFFAKNKLEVIFPKIMHFSITSNEEELARIQNLFSDVREEIRNV
;
A
#
# COMPACT_ATOMS: atom_id res chain seq x y z
N MET A 1 19.53 -3.52 -18.63
CA MET A 1 18.58 -3.11 -17.59
C MET A 1 17.55 -4.22 -17.49
N GLY A 2 17.45 -4.88 -16.33
CA GLY A 2 16.56 -6.03 -16.16
C GLY A 2 15.09 -5.61 -16.20
N SER A 3 14.21 -6.46 -16.72
CA SER A 3 12.77 -6.21 -16.80
C SER A 3 12.13 -5.91 -15.43
N ASP A 4 12.73 -6.42 -14.34
CA ASP A 4 12.26 -6.19 -12.98
C ASP A 4 12.66 -4.82 -12.42
N TYR A 5 13.83 -4.28 -12.77
CA TYR A 5 14.24 -2.95 -12.32
C TYR A 5 13.30 -1.88 -12.86
N ASP A 6 13.06 -1.88 -14.17
CA ASP A 6 12.18 -0.88 -14.82
C ASP A 6 10.75 -0.96 -14.27
N ARG A 7 10.26 -2.18 -14.02
CA ARG A 7 8.96 -2.44 -13.43
C ARG A 7 8.86 -1.88 -12.00
N ILE A 8 9.81 -2.21 -11.13
CA ILE A 8 9.83 -1.72 -9.73
C ILE A 8 10.03 -0.21 -9.68
N LEU A 9 10.89 0.35 -10.56
CA LEU A 9 11.10 1.79 -10.67
C LEU A 9 9.81 2.52 -11.02
N LYS A 10 9.02 2.00 -11.97
CA LYS A 10 7.70 2.54 -12.35
C LYS A 10 6.74 2.51 -11.16
N LEU A 11 6.65 1.38 -10.45
CA LEU A 11 5.79 1.24 -9.27
C LEU A 11 6.19 2.21 -8.15
N ALA A 12 7.47 2.29 -7.83
CA ALA A 12 7.99 3.18 -6.79
C ALA A 12 7.71 4.65 -7.13
N ARG A 13 7.90 5.06 -8.39
CA ARG A 13 7.65 6.43 -8.85
C ARG A 13 6.17 6.82 -8.75
N ALA A 14 5.26 5.91 -9.08
CA ALA A 14 3.83 6.18 -9.11
C ALA A 14 3.21 6.27 -7.70
N ASN A 15 3.77 5.52 -6.73
CA ASN A 15 3.07 5.26 -5.47
C ASN A 15 3.78 5.83 -4.24
N LEU A 16 5.11 5.96 -4.27
CA LEU A 16 5.84 6.48 -3.12
C LEU A 16 5.83 8.02 -3.10
N PRO A 17 5.80 8.64 -1.90
CA PRO A 17 6.02 10.07 -1.77
C PRO A 17 7.33 10.51 -2.44
N LYS A 18 7.31 11.65 -3.11
CA LYS A 18 8.47 12.20 -3.85
C LYS A 18 9.77 12.19 -3.04
N GLY A 19 9.70 12.52 -1.76
CA GLY A 19 10.87 12.52 -0.86
C GLY A 19 11.46 11.12 -0.65
N THR A 20 10.61 10.10 -0.52
CA THR A 20 11.04 8.70 -0.42
C THR A 20 11.62 8.21 -1.74
N TYR A 21 10.95 8.48 -2.86
CA TYR A 21 11.42 8.08 -4.19
C TYR A 21 12.79 8.70 -4.55
N ASN A 22 13.00 9.98 -4.22
CA ASN A 22 14.29 10.64 -4.49
C ASN A 22 15.45 9.99 -3.72
N LYS A 23 15.22 9.49 -2.50
CA LYS A 23 16.23 8.75 -1.73
C LYS A 23 16.53 7.38 -2.34
N LEU A 24 15.52 6.71 -2.92
CA LEU A 24 15.74 5.45 -3.63
C LEU A 24 16.59 5.68 -4.88
N LYS A 25 16.35 6.77 -5.62
CA LYS A 25 17.05 7.07 -6.87
C LYS A 25 18.57 7.30 -6.70
N SER A 26 19.05 7.60 -5.50
CA SER A 26 20.50 7.71 -5.24
C SER A 26 21.21 6.36 -5.07
N ILE A 27 20.48 5.25 -5.04
CA ILE A 27 21.05 3.89 -4.98
C ILE A 27 21.52 3.52 -6.39
N ASN A 28 22.81 3.25 -6.54
CA ASN A 28 23.42 2.93 -7.83
C ASN A 28 23.41 1.42 -8.16
N ASP A 29 23.29 0.57 -7.14
CA ASP A 29 23.22 -0.88 -7.30
C ASP A 29 21.78 -1.33 -7.64
N GLU A 30 21.63 -2.12 -8.69
CA GLU A 30 20.32 -2.52 -9.23
C GLU A 30 19.56 -3.45 -8.26
N GLU A 31 20.27 -4.39 -7.63
CA GLU A 31 19.67 -5.37 -6.71
C GLU A 31 19.28 -4.71 -5.38
N GLU A 32 20.15 -3.86 -4.84
CA GLU A 32 19.88 -3.04 -3.67
C GLU A 32 18.68 -2.12 -3.93
N PHE A 33 18.63 -1.45 -5.08
CA PHE A 33 17.50 -0.59 -5.44
C PHE A 33 16.19 -1.38 -5.43
N ILE A 34 16.16 -2.55 -6.07
CA ILE A 34 14.95 -3.39 -6.15
C ILE A 34 14.50 -3.79 -4.74
N ALA A 35 15.42 -4.26 -3.90
CA ALA A 35 15.11 -4.70 -2.54
C ALA A 35 14.54 -3.55 -1.69
N VAL A 36 15.21 -2.40 -1.69
CA VAL A 36 14.80 -1.24 -0.89
C VAL A 36 13.49 -0.64 -1.43
N ALA A 37 13.30 -0.60 -2.74
CA ALA A 37 12.05 -0.11 -3.35
C ALA A 37 10.85 -1.02 -3.03
N LYS A 38 11.02 -2.34 -3.08
CA LYS A 38 9.97 -3.30 -2.66
C LYS A 38 9.61 -3.11 -1.20
N TYR A 39 10.61 -3.02 -0.33
CA TYR A 39 10.40 -2.75 1.09
C TYR A 39 9.63 -1.44 1.31
N ALA A 40 10.04 -0.36 0.64
CA ALA A 40 9.39 0.94 0.76
C ALA A 40 7.92 0.91 0.30
N LEU A 41 7.60 0.18 -0.78
CA LEU A 41 6.23 -0.01 -1.24
C LEU A 41 5.39 -0.77 -0.22
N ILE A 42 5.91 -1.87 0.35
CA ILE A 42 5.20 -2.65 1.37
C ILE A 42 4.94 -1.78 2.60
N SER A 43 5.97 -1.11 3.13
CA SER A 43 5.82 -0.23 4.30
C SER A 43 4.85 0.92 4.05
N PHE A 44 4.75 1.42 2.81
CA PHE A 44 3.75 2.42 2.43
C PHE A 44 2.32 1.85 2.55
N LEU A 45 2.08 0.65 2.02
CA LEU A 45 0.76 0.00 2.10
C LEU A 45 0.40 -0.35 3.54
N GLU A 46 1.33 -0.89 4.33
CA GLU A 46 1.11 -1.21 5.74
C GLU A 46 0.74 0.04 6.55
N ARG A 47 1.44 1.14 6.31
CA ARG A 47 1.12 2.42 6.97
C ARG A 47 -0.30 2.87 6.62
N GLU A 48 -0.69 2.78 5.36
CA GLU A 48 -2.02 3.15 4.90
C GLU A 48 -3.10 2.26 5.54
N PHE A 49 -2.84 0.95 5.66
CA PHE A 49 -3.68 0.00 6.39
C PHE A 49 -3.88 0.43 7.85
N TYR A 50 -2.80 0.66 8.59
CA TYR A 50 -2.88 1.06 10.00
C TYR A 50 -3.51 2.44 10.21
N GLU A 51 -3.41 3.35 9.24
CA GLU A 51 -4.12 4.63 9.26
C GLU A 51 -5.63 4.44 9.13
N LEU A 52 -6.09 3.54 8.26
CA LEU A 52 -7.52 3.22 8.11
C LEU A 52 -8.06 2.41 9.28
N GLU A 53 -7.30 1.44 9.78
CA GLU A 53 -7.65 0.65 10.96
C GLU A 53 -7.94 1.56 12.16
N ARG A 54 -7.04 2.52 12.44
CA ARG A 54 -7.25 3.49 13.52
C ARG A 54 -8.48 4.36 13.33
N LYS A 55 -8.81 4.73 12.08
CA LYS A 55 -10.03 5.51 11.80
C LYS A 55 -11.30 4.69 12.05
N ILE A 56 -11.31 3.42 11.62
CA ILE A 56 -12.43 2.50 11.87
C ILE A 56 -12.61 2.27 13.36
N SER A 57 -11.53 1.98 14.10
CA SER A 57 -11.61 1.82 15.55
C SER A 57 -12.12 3.08 16.27
N HIS A 58 -11.80 4.27 15.75
CA HIS A 58 -12.32 5.52 16.30
C HIS A 58 -13.83 5.67 16.07
N LEU A 59 -14.33 5.31 14.88
CA LEU A 59 -15.77 5.27 14.58
C LEU A 59 -16.50 4.26 15.45
N GLU A 60 -15.98 3.05 15.61
CA GLU A 60 -16.55 2.03 16.50
C GLU A 60 -16.61 2.50 17.95
N ALA A 61 -15.58 3.22 18.43
CA ALA A 61 -15.58 3.82 19.77
C ALA A 61 -16.62 4.94 19.96
N GLN A 62 -17.11 5.52 18.85
CA GLN A 62 -18.20 6.50 18.83
C GLN A 62 -19.57 5.84 18.58
N GLU A 63 -19.64 4.50 18.61
CA GLU A 63 -20.85 3.73 18.30
C GLU A 63 -21.37 3.95 16.87
N ILE A 64 -20.52 4.43 15.95
CA ILE A 64 -20.84 4.57 14.52
C ILE A 64 -20.60 3.22 13.85
N ASP A 65 -21.59 2.74 13.10
CA ASP A 65 -21.51 1.47 12.39
C ASP A 65 -20.51 1.55 11.23
N ALA A 66 -19.33 0.96 11.43
CA ALA A 66 -18.27 0.86 10.43
C ALA A 66 -18.13 -0.58 9.86
N PHE A 67 -19.18 -1.41 9.95
CA PHE A 67 -19.14 -2.83 9.58
C PHE A 67 -18.58 -3.09 8.18
N PHE A 68 -19.06 -2.38 7.15
CA PHE A 68 -18.59 -2.59 5.78
C PHE A 68 -17.14 -2.14 5.57
N ALA A 69 -16.75 -1.00 6.17
CA ALA A 69 -15.37 -0.52 6.12
C ALA A 69 -14.40 -1.53 6.75
N LYS A 70 -14.78 -2.10 7.90
CA LYS A 70 -13.98 -3.10 8.63
C LYS A 70 -13.77 -4.38 7.83
N ASN A 71 -14.86 -4.98 7.33
CA ASN A 71 -14.78 -6.20 6.53
C ASN A 71 -13.93 -6.01 5.28
N LYS A 72 -14.05 -4.87 4.60
CA LYS A 72 -13.19 -4.57 3.43
C LYS A 72 -11.72 -4.41 3.84
N LEU A 73 -11.44 -3.76 4.96
CA LEU A 73 -10.08 -3.57 5.46
C LEU A 73 -9.41 -4.91 5.80
N GLU A 74 -10.13 -5.85 6.40
CA GLU A 74 -9.60 -7.19 6.75
C GLU A 74 -9.06 -7.96 5.53
N VAL A 75 -9.63 -7.74 4.34
CA VAL A 75 -9.18 -8.38 3.10
C VAL A 75 -7.87 -7.77 2.57
N ILE A 76 -7.53 -6.54 2.97
CA ILE A 76 -6.35 -5.83 2.46
C ILE A 76 -5.05 -6.43 3.00
N PHE A 77 -4.98 -6.76 4.30
CA PHE A 77 -3.74 -7.24 4.90
C PHE A 77 -3.21 -8.53 4.26
N PRO A 78 -4.03 -9.58 4.02
CA PRO A 78 -3.59 -10.76 3.26
C PRO A 78 -3.07 -10.44 1.85
N LYS A 79 -3.62 -9.41 1.20
CA LYS A 79 -3.17 -8.98 -0.14
C LYS A 79 -1.84 -8.27 -0.10
N ILE A 80 -1.57 -7.45 0.91
CA ILE A 80 -0.25 -6.86 1.16
C ILE A 80 0.80 -7.98 1.34
N MET A 81 0.46 -9.02 2.12
CA MET A 81 1.32 -10.19 2.30
C MET A 81 1.56 -10.97 0.99
N HIS A 82 0.56 -11.07 0.12
CA HIS A 82 0.76 -11.69 -1.20
C HIS A 82 1.59 -10.81 -2.15
N PHE A 83 1.40 -9.49 -2.09
CA PHE A 83 2.19 -8.52 -2.86
C PHE A 83 3.66 -8.50 -2.42
N SER A 84 3.96 -8.72 -1.13
CA SER A 84 5.36 -8.75 -0.66
C SER A 84 6.19 -9.86 -1.32
N ILE A 85 5.53 -10.95 -1.72
CA ILE A 85 6.14 -12.09 -2.43
C ILE A 85 6.21 -11.82 -3.94
N THR A 86 5.10 -11.38 -4.54
CA THR A 86 4.97 -11.28 -6.01
C THR A 86 5.47 -9.95 -6.59
N SER A 87 5.32 -8.87 -5.83
CA SER A 87 5.55 -7.48 -6.26
C SER A 87 4.83 -7.12 -7.57
N ASN A 88 3.67 -7.72 -7.85
CA ASN A 88 2.93 -7.55 -9.12
C ASN A 88 2.19 -6.20 -9.17
N GLU A 89 2.28 -5.47 -10.29
CA GLU A 89 1.58 -4.21 -10.55
C GLU A 89 0.05 -4.36 -10.44
N GLU A 90 -0.52 -5.45 -10.97
CA GLU A 90 -1.96 -5.70 -10.89
C GLU A 90 -2.43 -5.91 -9.44
N GLU A 91 -1.63 -6.58 -8.62
CA GLU A 91 -1.98 -6.81 -7.21
C GLU A 91 -1.89 -5.50 -6.42
N LEU A 92 -0.89 -4.66 -6.72
CA LEU A 92 -0.80 -3.32 -6.13
C LEU A 92 -2.03 -2.47 -6.47
N ALA A 93 -2.46 -2.45 -7.74
CA ALA A 93 -3.64 -1.72 -8.16
C ALA A 93 -4.91 -2.21 -7.45
N ARG A 94 -5.06 -3.53 -7.28
CA ARG A 94 -6.18 -4.10 -6.52
C ARG A 94 -6.17 -3.67 -5.05
N ILE A 95 -5.00 -3.67 -4.41
CA ILE A 95 -4.86 -3.20 -3.02
C ILE A 95 -5.28 -1.72 -2.91
N GLN A 96 -4.83 -0.88 -3.85
CA GLN A 96 -5.17 0.54 -3.87
C GLN A 96 -6.65 0.82 -4.09
N ASN A 97 -7.30 0.04 -4.97
CA ASN A 97 -8.74 0.13 -5.16
C ASN A 97 -9.49 -0.24 -3.86
N LEU A 98 -9.06 -1.29 -3.16
CA LEU A 98 -9.65 -1.64 -1.85
C LEU A 98 -9.44 -0.53 -0.81
N PHE A 99 -8.27 0.12 -0.77
CA PHE A 99 -8.08 1.29 0.09
C PHE A 99 -9.03 2.44 -0.26
N SER A 100 -9.26 2.67 -1.56
CA SER A 100 -10.25 3.67 -2.00
C SER A 100 -11.65 3.31 -1.53
N ASP A 101 -12.06 2.05 -1.70
CA ASP A 101 -13.37 1.55 -1.28
C ASP A 101 -13.57 1.71 0.24
N VAL A 102 -12.57 1.33 1.05
CA VAL A 102 -12.62 1.50 2.51
C VAL A 102 -12.75 2.98 2.88
N ARG A 103 -12.02 3.88 2.21
CA ARG A 103 -12.14 5.32 2.45
C ARG A 103 -13.50 5.87 2.08
N GLU A 104 -14.15 5.32 1.06
CA GLU A 104 -15.50 5.70 0.67
C GLU A 104 -16.52 5.23 1.72
N GLU A 105 -16.43 3.98 2.18
CA GLU A 105 -17.28 3.49 3.28
C GLU A 105 -17.14 4.36 4.54
N ILE A 106 -15.92 4.71 4.94
CA ILE A 106 -15.66 5.58 6.10
C ILE A 106 -16.27 6.98 5.93
N ARG A 107 -16.42 7.50 4.71
CA ARG A 107 -17.03 8.82 4.47
C ARG A 107 -18.55 8.79 4.49
N ASN A 108 -19.14 7.62 4.26
CA ASN A 108 -20.58 7.45 4.14
C ASN A 108 -21.26 7.12 5.48
N VAL A 109 -20.49 6.98 6.55
CA VAL A 109 -20.93 6.68 7.91
C VAL A 109 -20.81 7.87 8.85
#